data_AF-A0A0B2Q803-F1
#
_entry.id   AF-A0A0B2Q803-F1
#
_cell.length_a   1.000
_cell.length_b   1.000
_cell.length_c   1.000
_cell.angle_alpha   90.00
_cell.angle_beta   90.00
_cell.angle_gamma   90.00
#
_symmetry.space_group_name_H-M   'P 1'
#
loop_
_entity.id
_entity.type
_entity.pdbx_description
1 polymer ?
#
loop_
_entity_poly.entity_id
_entity_poly.type
_entity_poly.pdbx_seq_one_letter_code
_entity_poly.pdbx_strand_id
1 'polypeptide(L)'
;MINLAGHCDPYSKGCTGLSSDIESCQAKGIKVLLSLGGGAGSYSIASTQDASQVAIYLWNNFLGGKSSSRPLGPAILDGIDFDIEGGSNQHWGDLAKFLKGYGKQVYITAAPQCPFPDAWIGNALTTGLFDFVWVQFYNNPPCQYTSGAISNLEDAWKQWISGIPANKIFLGLPASPQAAGSGFIPSADLISNVLPAIKGSSKYGGVMLWSRYYDVQSGYSSSIRSHV
;
A
#
# COMPACT_ATOMS: atom_id res chain seq x y z
N MET A 1 -7.82 6.12 15.17
CA MET A 1 -7.45 7.55 15.05
C MET A 1 -6.49 7.67 13.88
N ILE A 2 -6.66 8.63 12.97
CA ILE A 2 -5.70 8.81 11.86
C ILE A 2 -4.54 9.70 12.29
N ASN A 3 -3.37 9.53 11.67
CA ASN A 3 -2.21 10.39 11.84
C ASN A 3 -1.74 10.86 10.47
N LEU A 4 -1.68 12.18 10.27
CA LEU A 4 -1.20 12.82 9.04
C LEU A 4 -0.03 13.76 9.34
N ALA A 5 0.81 13.39 10.32
CA ALA A 5 1.93 14.18 10.80
C ALA A 5 1.54 15.66 11.04
N GLY A 6 2.31 16.59 10.47
CA GLY A 6 2.06 18.03 10.56
C GLY A 6 1.09 18.60 9.53
N HIS A 7 0.43 17.79 8.70
CA HIS A 7 -0.45 18.29 7.64
C HIS A 7 -1.71 18.93 8.18
N CYS A 8 -2.36 18.28 9.14
CA CYS A 8 -3.60 18.74 9.76
C CYS A 8 -3.85 17.96 11.05
N ASP A 9 -4.70 18.50 11.91
CA ASP A 9 -5.11 17.85 13.14
C ASP A 9 -6.51 17.23 13.01
N PRO A 10 -6.66 15.89 13.10
CA PRO A 10 -7.96 15.24 13.03
C PRO A 10 -8.82 15.46 14.29
N TYR A 11 -8.22 15.80 15.44
CA TYR A 11 -8.95 16.01 16.70
C TYR A 11 -9.76 17.31 16.69
N SER A 12 -9.28 18.33 15.99
CA SER A 12 -9.95 19.63 15.80
C SER A 12 -10.79 19.71 14.53
N LYS A 13 -11.04 18.58 13.85
CA LYS A 13 -11.64 18.53 12.49
C LYS A 13 -10.83 19.29 11.43
N GLY A 14 -9.56 19.60 11.70
CA GLY A 14 -8.67 20.34 10.81
C GLY A 14 -8.33 19.60 9.52
N CYS A 15 -8.54 18.29 9.46
CA CYS A 15 -8.29 17.47 8.27
C CYS A 15 -9.46 17.40 7.28
N THR A 16 -10.62 18.00 7.59
CA THR A 16 -11.81 17.91 6.73
C THR A 16 -11.64 18.64 5.39
N GLY A 17 -10.74 19.63 5.32
CA GLY A 17 -10.39 20.33 4.08
C GLY A 17 -9.74 19.45 3.02
N LEU A 18 -9.16 18.30 3.41
CA LEU A 18 -8.55 17.36 2.46
C LEU A 18 -9.56 16.74 1.48
N SER A 19 -10.87 16.84 1.76
CA SER A 19 -11.91 16.37 0.84
C SER A 19 -11.79 16.99 -0.55
N SER A 20 -11.51 18.29 -0.67
CA SER A 20 -11.38 18.92 -1.99
C SER A 20 -10.17 18.42 -2.76
N ASP A 21 -9.09 18.08 -2.06
CA ASP A 21 -7.87 17.56 -2.67
C ASP A 21 -8.06 16.11 -3.13
N ILE A 22 -8.77 15.30 -2.33
CA ILE A 22 -9.19 13.94 -2.70
C ILE A 22 -10.03 13.98 -3.97
N GLU A 23 -11.07 14.82 -4.01
CA GLU A 23 -11.95 14.95 -5.17
C GLU A 23 -11.19 15.49 -6.40
N SER A 24 -10.24 16.40 -6.22
CA SER A 24 -9.36 16.90 -7.28
C SER A 24 -8.48 15.79 -7.89
N CYS A 25 -7.95 14.89 -7.06
CA CYS A 25 -7.24 13.71 -7.53
C CYS A 25 -8.16 12.76 -8.31
N GLN A 26 -9.33 12.46 -7.75
CA GLN A 26 -10.31 11.56 -8.37
C GLN A 26 -10.83 12.09 -9.71
N ALA A 27 -11.05 13.41 -9.84
CA ALA A 27 -11.42 14.05 -11.09
C ALA A 27 -10.36 13.88 -12.21
N LYS A 28 -9.11 13.62 -11.83
CA LYS A 28 -8.00 13.31 -12.76
C LYS A 28 -7.83 11.80 -12.99
N GLY A 29 -8.75 10.97 -12.49
CA GLY A 29 -8.68 9.51 -12.59
C GLY A 29 -7.70 8.87 -11.61
N ILE A 30 -7.15 9.61 -10.65
CA ILE A 30 -6.22 9.09 -9.64
C ILE A 30 -7.04 8.49 -8.50
N LYS A 31 -6.69 7.25 -8.11
CA LYS A 31 -7.29 6.56 -6.98
C LYS A 31 -6.65 7.02 -5.68
N VAL A 32 -7.48 7.33 -4.69
CA VAL A 32 -7.04 7.73 -3.35
C VAL A 32 -7.53 6.72 -2.33
N LEU A 33 -6.59 6.10 -1.63
CA LEU A 33 -6.87 5.07 -0.63
C LEU A 33 -6.49 5.55 0.77
N LEU A 34 -7.13 5.00 1.80
CA LEU A 34 -6.68 5.11 3.19
C LEU A 34 -5.82 3.89 3.52
N SER A 35 -4.58 4.11 3.92
CA SER A 35 -3.71 3.03 4.41
C SER A 35 -3.90 2.79 5.91
N LEU A 36 -3.99 1.51 6.27
CA LEU A 36 -4.07 1.01 7.64
C LEU A 36 -2.71 0.47 8.06
N GLY A 37 -2.29 0.82 9.27
CA GLY A 37 -1.06 0.30 9.86
C GLY A 37 0.12 1.25 9.70
N GLY A 38 1.15 0.79 8.99
CA GLY A 38 2.48 1.36 8.88
C GLY A 38 3.43 0.88 9.99
N GLY A 39 4.72 1.10 9.82
CA GLY A 39 5.77 0.65 10.76
C GLY A 39 5.75 1.27 12.16
N ALA A 40 4.81 2.17 12.48
CA ALA A 40 4.66 2.77 13.80
C ALA A 40 3.20 2.70 14.30
N GLY A 41 3.03 2.55 15.61
CA GLY A 41 1.74 2.48 16.27
C GLY A 41 1.39 1.09 16.79
N SER A 42 0.25 1.00 17.48
CA SER A 42 -0.27 -0.26 18.03
C SER A 42 -1.65 -0.53 17.43
N TYR A 43 -1.74 -1.53 16.55
CA TYR A 43 -2.96 -1.92 15.87
C TYR A 43 -3.05 -3.44 15.79
N SER A 44 -4.27 -3.95 15.92
CA SER A 44 -4.58 -5.38 15.76
C SER A 44 -6.08 -5.52 15.52
N ILE A 45 -6.48 -6.71 15.09
CA ILE A 45 -7.88 -7.13 15.05
C ILE A 45 -8.00 -8.36 15.95
N ALA A 46 -8.79 -8.26 17.00
CA ALA A 46 -8.85 -9.27 18.06
C ALA A 46 -9.74 -10.46 17.72
N SER A 47 -10.70 -10.28 16.80
CA SER A 47 -11.67 -11.31 16.40
C SER A 47 -12.30 -10.98 15.05
N THR A 48 -13.02 -11.94 14.46
CA THR A 48 -13.84 -11.68 13.27
C THR A 48 -14.94 -10.63 13.54
N GLN A 49 -15.49 -10.57 14.76
CA GLN A 49 -16.46 -9.54 15.16
C GLN A 49 -15.81 -8.16 15.20
N ASP A 50 -14.60 -8.06 15.73
CA ASP A 50 -13.81 -6.82 15.70
C ASP A 50 -13.49 -6.40 14.26
N ALA A 51 -13.12 -7.35 13.38
CA ALA A 51 -12.93 -7.09 11.95
C ALA A 51 -14.18 -6.47 11.30
N SER A 52 -15.37 -6.97 11.65
CA SER A 52 -16.65 -6.43 11.19
C SER A 52 -16.90 -5.01 11.70
N GLN A 53 -16.62 -4.75 12.99
CA GLN A 53 -16.74 -3.41 13.57
C GLN A 53 -15.79 -2.40 12.93
N VAL A 54 -14.55 -2.81 12.67
CA VAL A 54 -13.58 -2.00 11.92
C VAL A 54 -14.07 -1.74 10.49
N ALA A 55 -14.60 -2.74 9.80
CA ALA A 55 -15.17 -2.57 8.46
C ALA A 55 -16.33 -1.55 8.44
N ILE A 56 -17.25 -1.63 9.41
CA ILE A 56 -18.35 -0.67 9.58
C ILE A 56 -17.81 0.74 9.81
N TYR A 57 -16.80 0.87 10.66
CA TYR A 57 -16.16 2.16 10.94
C TYR A 57 -15.54 2.77 9.68
N LEU A 58 -14.75 1.99 8.93
CA LEU A 58 -14.12 2.42 7.68
C LEU A 58 -15.17 2.81 6.63
N TRP A 59 -16.21 1.99 6.48
CA TRP A 59 -17.31 2.25 5.56
C TRP A 59 -17.98 3.60 5.84
N ASN A 60 -18.33 3.86 7.09
CA ASN A 60 -19.07 5.06 7.48
C ASN A 60 -18.22 6.34 7.52
N ASN A 61 -16.93 6.24 7.82
CA ASN A 61 -16.07 7.41 8.04
C ASN A 61 -15.21 7.79 6.83
N PHE A 62 -14.96 6.87 5.89
CA PHE A 62 -14.05 7.10 4.76
C PHE A 62 -14.59 6.64 3.41
N LEU A 63 -15.50 5.67 3.38
CA LEU A 63 -16.09 5.16 2.14
C LEU A 63 -17.54 5.64 2.00
N GLY A 64 -18.41 4.86 1.35
CA GLY A 64 -19.77 5.26 0.94
C GLY A 64 -20.83 5.25 2.05
N GLY A 65 -20.47 4.94 3.29
CA GLY A 65 -21.37 5.04 4.43
C GLY A 65 -21.55 6.49 4.91
N LYS A 66 -22.27 6.66 6.01
CA LYS A 66 -22.59 7.98 6.58
C LYS A 66 -22.04 8.12 8.00
N SER A 67 -21.43 9.27 8.27
CA SER A 67 -20.95 9.67 9.59
C SER A 67 -21.00 11.19 9.68
N SER A 68 -21.37 11.74 10.84
CA SER A 68 -21.36 13.19 11.12
C SER A 68 -19.96 13.71 11.47
N SER A 69 -18.98 12.82 11.61
CA SER A 69 -17.62 13.14 12.06
C SER A 69 -16.55 12.47 11.19
N ARG A 70 -16.73 12.48 9.86
CA ARG A 70 -15.75 11.94 8.91
C ARG A 70 -14.41 12.66 9.05
N PRO A 71 -13.30 11.97 9.36
CA PRO A 71 -12.02 12.63 9.66
C PRO A 71 -11.44 13.46 8.50
N LEU A 72 -11.65 13.01 7.26
CA LEU A 72 -11.16 13.68 6.05
C LEU A 72 -12.24 14.51 5.35
N GLY A 73 -13.41 14.69 5.97
CA GLY A 73 -14.57 15.37 5.39
C GLY A 73 -15.45 14.46 4.52
N PRO A 74 -16.34 15.04 3.70
CA PRO A 74 -17.38 14.31 2.97
C PRO A 74 -16.87 13.44 1.81
N ALA A 75 -15.64 13.64 1.32
CA ALA A 75 -15.10 12.87 0.20
C ALA A 75 -15.16 11.36 0.47
N ILE A 76 -15.41 10.59 -0.58
CA ILE A 76 -15.49 9.12 -0.55
C ILE A 76 -14.20 8.58 -1.16
N LEU A 77 -13.39 7.88 -0.37
CA LEU A 77 -12.17 7.26 -0.86
C LEU A 77 -12.47 6.09 -1.80
N ASP A 78 -11.53 5.79 -2.68
CA ASP A 78 -11.64 4.68 -3.63
C ASP A 78 -11.45 3.32 -2.94
N GLY A 79 -10.73 3.27 -1.82
CA GLY A 79 -10.43 2.00 -1.16
C GLY A 79 -9.61 2.08 0.11
N ILE A 80 -9.23 0.91 0.59
CA ILE A 80 -8.44 0.69 1.80
C ILE A 80 -7.18 -0.08 1.46
N ASP A 81 -6.05 0.42 1.94
CA ASP A 81 -4.73 -0.22 1.83
C ASP A 81 -4.32 -0.87 3.15
N PHE A 82 -3.76 -2.07 3.06
CA PHE A 82 -3.32 -2.87 4.20
C PHE A 82 -1.79 -2.85 4.26
N ASP A 83 -1.24 -1.93 5.03
CA ASP A 83 0.19 -1.82 5.32
C ASP A 83 0.46 -2.36 6.73
N ILE A 84 0.26 -3.67 6.90
CA ILE A 84 0.34 -4.32 8.21
C ILE A 84 1.77 -4.82 8.43
N GLU A 85 2.50 -4.13 9.31
CA GLU A 85 3.92 -4.40 9.56
C GLU A 85 4.21 -5.02 10.93
N GLY A 86 3.17 -5.28 11.75
CA GLY A 86 3.32 -5.83 13.09
C GLY A 86 2.01 -6.23 13.77
N GLY A 87 2.14 -6.69 15.02
CA GLY A 87 1.00 -7.04 15.86
C GLY A 87 0.50 -8.47 15.62
N SER A 88 -0.74 -8.61 15.14
CA SER A 88 -1.38 -9.90 14.88
C SER A 88 -1.43 -10.17 13.39
N ASN A 89 -1.30 -11.43 12.98
CA ASN A 89 -1.54 -11.88 11.59
C ASN A 89 -2.94 -12.48 11.38
N GLN A 90 -3.82 -12.35 12.37
CA GLN A 90 -5.17 -12.89 12.35
C GLN A 90 -6.18 -11.87 11.83
N HIS A 91 -7.30 -12.37 11.28
CA HIS A 91 -8.51 -11.60 10.93
C HIS A 91 -8.40 -10.51 9.84
N TRP A 92 -7.21 -10.22 9.30
CA TRP A 92 -7.09 -9.29 8.16
C TRP A 92 -7.85 -9.75 6.92
N GLY A 93 -7.89 -11.07 6.67
CA GLY A 93 -8.70 -11.66 5.61
C GLY A 93 -10.21 -11.52 5.86
N ASP A 94 -10.65 -11.51 7.12
CA ASP A 94 -12.05 -11.24 7.48
C ASP A 94 -12.40 -9.78 7.22
N LEU A 95 -11.51 -8.85 7.60
CA LEU A 95 -11.69 -7.42 7.30
C LEU A 95 -11.79 -7.17 5.79
N ALA A 96 -10.91 -7.78 4.98
CA ALA A 96 -10.98 -7.69 3.51
C ALA A 96 -12.33 -8.20 2.95
N LYS A 97 -12.84 -9.32 3.47
CA LYS A 97 -14.16 -9.87 3.10
C LYS A 97 -15.29 -8.91 3.45
N PHE A 98 -15.31 -8.35 4.66
CA PHE A 98 -16.34 -7.41 5.08
C PHE A 98 -16.32 -6.12 4.25
N LEU A 99 -15.13 -5.57 3.96
CA LEU A 99 -15.00 -4.37 3.13
C LEU A 99 -15.49 -4.60 1.70
N LYS A 100 -15.13 -5.74 1.08
CA LYS A 100 -15.65 -6.13 -0.25
C LYS A 100 -17.16 -6.37 -0.24
N GLY A 101 -17.73 -6.76 0.90
CA GLY A 101 -19.18 -6.92 1.09
C GLY A 101 -19.99 -5.65 0.89
N TYR A 102 -19.40 -4.47 1.06
CA TYR A 102 -20.09 -3.18 0.81
C TYR A 102 -20.23 -2.83 -0.67
N GLY A 103 -19.54 -3.52 -1.56
CA GLY A 103 -19.69 -3.37 -3.02
C GLY A 103 -18.40 -3.54 -3.80
N LYS A 104 -18.53 -3.89 -5.08
CA LYS A 104 -17.41 -4.14 -6.00
C LYS A 104 -16.51 -2.91 -6.24
N GLN A 105 -16.97 -1.72 -5.90
CA GLN A 105 -16.23 -0.47 -6.11
C GLN A 105 -15.15 -0.20 -5.06
N VAL A 106 -15.14 -0.92 -3.93
CA VAL A 106 -14.13 -0.72 -2.89
C VAL A 106 -12.84 -1.42 -3.31
N TYR A 107 -11.82 -0.64 -3.65
CA TYR A 107 -10.48 -1.17 -3.87
C TYR A 107 -9.88 -1.65 -2.54
N ILE A 108 -9.27 -2.82 -2.57
CA ILE A 108 -8.53 -3.38 -1.44
C ILE A 108 -7.11 -3.66 -1.91
N THR A 109 -6.14 -3.01 -1.28
CA THR A 109 -4.72 -3.12 -1.62
C THR A 109 -3.91 -3.56 -0.42
N ALA A 110 -2.67 -3.99 -0.64
CA ALA A 110 -1.76 -4.35 0.43
C ALA A 110 -0.31 -4.00 0.13
N ALA A 111 0.43 -3.73 1.20
CA ALA A 111 1.87 -3.48 1.19
C ALA A 111 2.63 -4.56 1.99
N PRO A 112 2.62 -5.85 1.60
CA PRO A 112 3.41 -6.85 2.30
C PRO A 112 4.91 -6.56 2.19
N GLN A 113 5.69 -7.01 3.16
CA GLN A 113 7.15 -7.04 3.03
C GLN A 113 7.58 -8.06 1.97
N CYS A 114 8.78 -7.91 1.39
CA CYS A 114 9.22 -8.83 0.35
C CYS A 114 9.46 -10.30 0.76
N PRO A 115 9.77 -10.67 2.03
CA PRO A 115 9.86 -12.08 2.40
C PRO A 115 8.53 -12.79 2.15
N PHE A 116 8.59 -13.92 1.44
CA PHE A 116 7.40 -14.67 1.04
C PHE A 116 7.32 -16.01 1.78
N PRO A 117 6.15 -16.39 2.34
CA PRO A 117 4.94 -15.58 2.49
C PRO A 117 5.13 -14.46 3.54
N ASP A 118 4.39 -13.36 3.38
CA ASP A 118 4.41 -12.28 4.36
C ASP A 118 3.84 -12.72 5.72
N ALA A 119 4.54 -12.36 6.80
CA ALA A 119 4.24 -12.83 8.16
C ALA A 119 2.89 -12.30 8.71
N TRP A 120 2.43 -11.15 8.25
CA TRP A 120 1.31 -10.41 8.82
C TRP A 120 0.05 -10.50 7.94
N ILE A 121 0.20 -10.27 6.64
CA ILE A 121 -0.92 -10.19 5.69
C ILE A 121 -0.96 -11.37 4.72
N GLY A 122 0.02 -12.29 4.75
CA GLY A 122 0.13 -13.42 3.82
C GLY A 122 -1.15 -14.27 3.75
N ASN A 123 -1.75 -14.61 4.89
CA ASN A 123 -3.01 -15.36 4.94
C ASN A 123 -4.17 -14.60 4.26
N ALA A 124 -4.25 -13.28 4.45
CA ALA A 124 -5.30 -12.46 3.84
C ALA A 124 -5.16 -12.42 2.31
N LEU A 125 -3.92 -12.35 1.79
CA LEU A 125 -3.66 -12.31 0.35
C LEU A 125 -4.16 -13.58 -0.38
N THR A 126 -4.22 -14.73 0.31
CA THR A 126 -4.76 -15.98 -0.28
C THR A 126 -6.26 -15.92 -0.61
N THR A 127 -6.99 -14.94 -0.06
CA THR A 127 -8.43 -14.78 -0.30
C THR A 127 -8.78 -14.37 -1.73
N GLY A 128 -7.83 -13.84 -2.50
CA GLY A 128 -8.08 -13.32 -3.86
C GLY A 128 -8.91 -12.03 -3.91
N LEU A 129 -9.04 -11.34 -2.78
CA LEU A 129 -9.83 -10.11 -2.68
C LEU A 129 -9.03 -8.83 -2.93
N PHE A 130 -7.70 -8.93 -3.04
CA PHE A 130 -6.81 -7.78 -3.20
C PHE A 130 -6.65 -7.43 -4.68
N ASP A 131 -6.98 -6.19 -5.03
CA ASP A 131 -6.91 -5.69 -6.41
C ASP A 131 -5.45 -5.40 -6.80
N PHE A 132 -4.71 -4.74 -5.91
CA PHE A 132 -3.32 -4.34 -6.11
C PHE A 132 -2.46 -4.72 -4.91
N VAL A 133 -1.25 -5.20 -5.16
CA VAL A 133 -0.28 -5.53 -4.11
C VAL A 133 1.05 -4.86 -4.43
N TRP A 134 1.49 -3.92 -3.60
CA TRP A 134 2.79 -3.26 -3.73
C TRP A 134 3.77 -3.82 -2.71
N VAL A 135 4.48 -4.88 -3.11
CA VAL A 135 5.43 -5.59 -2.25
C VAL A 135 6.61 -4.66 -1.93
N GLN A 136 6.94 -4.52 -0.65
CA GLN A 136 8.02 -3.65 -0.17
C GLN A 136 9.38 -4.33 -0.32
N PHE A 137 10.10 -4.03 -1.41
CA PHE A 137 11.43 -4.58 -1.72
C PHE A 137 12.56 -3.78 -1.06
N TYR A 138 12.41 -3.49 0.23
CA TYR A 138 13.36 -2.74 1.05
C TYR A 138 13.28 -3.17 2.52
N ASN A 139 14.26 -2.74 3.33
CA ASN A 139 14.46 -3.15 4.72
C ASN A 139 14.59 -4.67 4.96
N ASN A 140 14.78 -5.45 3.90
CA ASN A 140 14.77 -6.92 3.92
C ASN A 140 15.88 -7.47 3.01
N PRO A 141 17.12 -7.62 3.52
CA PRO A 141 18.28 -8.10 2.76
C PRO A 141 18.06 -9.37 1.92
N PRO A 142 17.29 -10.39 2.37
CA PRO A 142 17.09 -11.62 1.60
C PRO A 142 16.33 -11.46 0.28
N CYS A 143 15.58 -10.37 0.10
CA CYS A 143 14.69 -10.20 -1.05
C CYS A 143 14.73 -8.80 -1.67
N GLN A 144 15.56 -7.88 -1.18
CA GLN A 144 15.72 -6.54 -1.76
C GLN A 144 16.89 -6.46 -2.75
N TYR A 145 17.01 -5.31 -3.42
CA TYR A 145 18.17 -4.98 -4.23
C TYR A 145 19.43 -4.80 -3.38
N THR A 146 20.55 -5.31 -3.88
CA THR A 146 21.90 -5.00 -3.40
C THR A 146 22.70 -4.46 -4.57
N SER A 147 23.56 -3.47 -4.36
CA SER A 147 24.33 -2.82 -5.44
C SER A 147 25.00 -3.84 -6.36
N GLY A 148 24.62 -3.83 -7.64
CA GLY A 148 25.16 -4.74 -8.66
C GLY A 148 24.56 -6.16 -8.69
N ALA A 149 23.59 -6.47 -7.82
CA ALA A 149 22.98 -7.80 -7.72
C ALA A 149 21.44 -7.72 -7.58
N ILE A 150 20.73 -8.21 -8.61
CA ILE A 150 19.25 -8.21 -8.62
C ILE A 150 18.65 -9.57 -8.25
N SER A 151 19.44 -10.64 -8.12
CA SER A 151 18.94 -12.02 -8.01
C SER A 151 17.95 -12.22 -6.86
N ASN A 152 18.25 -11.69 -5.67
CA ASN A 152 17.36 -11.80 -4.50
C ASN A 152 15.99 -11.17 -4.76
N LEU A 153 15.98 -9.98 -5.37
CA LEU A 153 14.77 -9.26 -5.73
C LEU A 153 14.01 -10.00 -6.83
N GLU A 154 14.71 -10.47 -7.86
CA GLU A 154 14.11 -11.19 -8.98
C GLU A 154 13.47 -12.52 -8.53
N ASP A 155 14.15 -13.27 -7.66
CA ASP A 155 13.67 -14.53 -7.11
C ASP A 155 12.45 -14.32 -6.21
N ALA A 156 12.48 -13.28 -5.35
CA ALA A 156 11.31 -12.91 -4.55
C ALA A 156 10.15 -12.42 -5.43
N TRP A 157 10.43 -11.61 -6.47
CA TRP A 157 9.41 -11.18 -7.43
C TRP A 157 8.71 -12.37 -8.10
N LYS A 158 9.48 -13.39 -8.53
CA LYS A 158 8.94 -14.65 -9.08
C LYS A 158 8.01 -15.35 -8.09
N GLN A 159 8.40 -15.45 -6.82
CA GLN A 159 7.56 -16.03 -5.77
C GLN A 159 6.24 -15.27 -5.61
N TRP A 160 6.28 -13.93 -5.58
CA TRP A 160 5.09 -13.10 -5.44
C TRP A 160 4.13 -13.23 -6.62
N ILE A 161 4.62 -13.18 -7.86
CA ILE A 161 3.76 -13.28 -9.05
C ILE A 161 3.10 -14.65 -9.19
N SER A 162 3.75 -15.74 -8.75
CA SER A 162 3.17 -17.09 -8.78
C SER A 162 2.36 -17.43 -7.53
N GLY A 163 2.70 -16.84 -6.39
CA GLY A 163 2.25 -17.28 -5.06
C GLY A 163 0.93 -16.69 -4.58
N ILE A 164 0.44 -15.60 -5.17
CA ILE A 164 -0.83 -14.97 -4.77
C ILE A 164 -1.82 -14.73 -5.91
N PRO A 165 -3.14 -14.85 -5.64
CA PRO A 165 -4.21 -14.53 -6.58
C PRO A 165 -4.50 -13.02 -6.65
N ALA A 166 -3.48 -12.19 -6.95
CA ALA A 166 -3.65 -10.75 -7.16
C ALA A 166 -3.72 -10.38 -8.65
N ASN A 167 -4.50 -9.35 -9.00
CA ASN A 167 -4.64 -8.87 -10.38
C ASN A 167 -3.36 -8.19 -10.87
N LYS A 168 -2.83 -7.25 -10.07
CA LYS A 168 -1.58 -6.56 -10.37
C LYS A 168 -0.68 -6.49 -9.14
N ILE A 169 0.60 -6.69 -9.38
CA ILE A 169 1.68 -6.59 -8.40
C ILE A 169 2.61 -5.46 -8.82
N PHE A 170 2.97 -4.63 -7.85
CA PHE A 170 3.82 -3.46 -8.01
C PHE A 170 5.13 -3.65 -7.25
N LEU A 171 6.21 -3.12 -7.80
CA LEU A 171 7.51 -3.09 -7.15
C LEU A 171 7.54 -1.90 -6.17
N GLY A 172 7.47 -2.16 -4.86
CA GLY A 172 7.57 -1.12 -3.83
C GLY A 172 9.01 -0.80 -3.48
N LEU A 173 9.39 0.47 -3.58
CA LEU A 173 10.76 0.96 -3.40
C LEU A 173 10.82 2.21 -2.53
N PRO A 174 11.93 2.46 -1.82
CA PRO A 174 12.20 3.74 -1.22
C PRO A 174 12.54 4.77 -2.32
N ALA A 175 11.99 5.97 -2.23
CA ALA A 175 12.20 7.04 -3.20
C ALA A 175 13.57 7.75 -3.04
N SER A 176 14.30 7.47 -1.96
CA SER A 176 15.66 7.96 -1.72
C SER A 176 16.42 7.00 -0.79
N PRO A 177 17.76 7.07 -0.73
CA PRO A 177 18.54 6.32 0.25
C PRO A 177 18.14 6.60 1.72
N GLN A 178 17.57 7.77 2.01
CA GLN A 178 17.16 8.19 3.36
C GLN A 178 15.76 7.68 3.73
N ALA A 179 14.98 7.18 2.77
CA ALA A 179 13.59 6.78 3.01
C ALA A 179 13.43 5.42 3.71
N ALA A 180 14.48 4.61 3.70
CA ALA A 180 14.50 3.27 4.30
C ALA A 180 15.92 2.95 4.82
N GLY A 181 16.03 1.96 5.70
CA GLY A 181 17.33 1.52 6.24
C GLY A 181 18.19 0.80 5.19
N SER A 182 17.58 0.18 4.19
CA SER A 182 18.28 -0.46 3.06
C SER A 182 17.34 -0.76 1.89
N GLY A 183 17.88 -1.18 0.73
CA GLY A 183 17.10 -1.60 -0.43
C GLY A 183 16.82 -0.51 -1.48
N PHE A 184 17.41 0.69 -1.34
CA PHE A 184 17.33 1.72 -2.37
C PHE A 184 18.02 1.28 -3.68
N ILE A 185 17.34 1.53 -4.80
CA ILE A 185 17.83 1.22 -6.14
C ILE A 185 18.11 2.53 -6.86
N PRO A 186 19.34 2.84 -7.31
CA PRO A 186 19.58 3.96 -8.20
C PRO A 186 18.70 3.87 -9.46
N SER A 187 18.21 5.00 -9.97
CA SER A 187 17.29 5.01 -11.12
C SER A 187 17.89 4.35 -12.37
N ALA A 188 19.19 4.54 -12.62
CA ALA A 188 19.90 3.89 -13.71
C ALA A 188 19.89 2.35 -13.61
N ASP A 189 20.06 1.82 -12.40
CA ASP A 189 20.03 0.37 -12.13
C ASP A 189 18.61 -0.18 -12.23
N LEU A 190 17.63 0.55 -11.71
CA LEU A 190 16.22 0.19 -11.85
C LEU A 190 15.83 0.07 -13.33
N ILE A 191 16.19 1.06 -14.13
CA ILE A 191 15.87 1.12 -15.56
C ILE A 191 16.60 0.03 -16.36
N SER A 192 17.90 -0.16 -16.11
CA SER A 192 18.74 -1.01 -16.96
C SER A 192 18.71 -2.49 -16.57
N ASN A 193 18.47 -2.79 -15.29
CA ASN A 193 18.60 -4.15 -14.76
C ASN A 193 17.28 -4.71 -14.22
N VAL A 194 16.59 -3.95 -13.35
CA VAL A 194 15.43 -4.48 -12.62
C VAL A 194 14.15 -4.48 -13.46
N LEU A 195 13.79 -3.36 -14.08
CA LEU A 195 12.57 -3.26 -14.90
C LEU A 195 12.56 -4.29 -16.05
N PRO A 196 13.66 -4.49 -16.82
CA PRO A 196 13.69 -5.53 -17.85
C PRO A 196 13.43 -6.94 -17.31
N ALA A 197 13.87 -7.25 -16.08
CA ALA A 197 13.66 -8.55 -15.47
C ALA A 197 12.21 -8.79 -15.02
N ILE A 198 11.49 -7.75 -14.59
CA ILE A 198 10.16 -7.92 -13.97
C ILE A 198 8.96 -7.55 -14.87
N LYS A 199 9.15 -6.64 -15.85
CA LYS A 199 8.05 -6.10 -16.68
C LYS A 199 7.42 -7.12 -17.64
N GLY A 200 8.11 -8.23 -17.92
CA GLY A 200 7.58 -9.29 -18.78
C GLY A 200 6.39 -10.05 -18.18
N SER A 201 6.14 -9.91 -16.87
CA SER A 201 4.99 -10.53 -16.21
C SER A 201 3.68 -9.82 -16.54
N SER A 202 2.64 -10.58 -16.90
CA SER A 202 1.29 -10.02 -17.10
C SER A 202 0.69 -9.41 -15.83
N LYS A 203 1.20 -9.82 -14.65
CA LYS A 203 0.83 -9.26 -13.35
C LYS A 203 1.58 -7.98 -13.00
N TYR A 204 2.59 -7.56 -13.76
CA TYR A 204 3.25 -6.27 -13.51
C TYR A 204 2.24 -5.12 -13.59
N GLY A 205 2.16 -4.34 -12.51
CA GLY A 205 1.28 -3.19 -12.35
C GLY A 205 2.01 -1.84 -12.39
N GLY A 206 3.30 -1.81 -12.04
CA GLY A 206 4.09 -0.58 -11.96
C GLY A 206 5.04 -0.57 -10.76
N VAL A 207 5.33 0.63 -10.27
CA VAL A 207 6.21 0.91 -9.12
C VAL A 207 5.43 1.68 -8.05
N MET A 208 5.64 1.32 -6.78
CA MET A 208 5.19 2.08 -5.61
C MET A 208 6.42 2.74 -4.97
N LEU A 209 6.29 3.99 -4.50
CA LEU A 209 7.39 4.75 -3.91
C LEU A 209 7.06 5.20 -2.49
N TRP A 210 7.88 4.78 -1.52
CA TRP A 210 7.90 5.31 -0.17
C TRP A 210 8.97 6.41 -0.04
N SER A 211 8.62 7.68 0.16
CA SER A 211 7.29 8.29 0.16
C SER A 211 7.35 9.62 -0.61
N ARG A 212 6.21 10.31 -0.71
CA ARG A 212 6.13 11.60 -1.45
C ARG A 212 7.16 12.62 -0.98
N TYR A 213 7.42 12.71 0.33
CA TYR A 213 8.42 13.64 0.88
C TYR A 213 9.81 13.40 0.27
N TYR A 214 10.26 12.15 0.27
CA TYR A 214 11.56 11.78 -0.28
C TYR A 214 11.60 11.88 -1.81
N ASP A 215 10.50 11.56 -2.48
CA ASP A 215 10.37 11.69 -3.93
C ASP A 215 10.47 13.15 -4.42
N VAL A 216 9.90 14.10 -3.68
CA VAL A 216 10.07 15.54 -3.96
C VAL A 216 11.55 15.93 -3.91
N GLN A 217 12.28 15.42 -2.92
CA GLN A 217 13.67 15.80 -2.68
C GLN A 217 14.62 15.15 -3.68
N SER A 218 14.39 13.89 -4.03
CA SER A 218 15.28 13.12 -4.91
C SER A 218 14.93 13.23 -6.39
N GLY A 219 13.68 13.57 -6.73
CA GLY A 219 13.19 13.54 -8.11
C GLY A 219 13.09 12.11 -8.69
N TYR A 220 12.95 11.10 -7.84
CA TYR A 220 13.04 9.69 -8.24
C TYR A 220 11.98 9.30 -9.26
N SER A 221 10.71 9.59 -8.98
CA SER A 221 9.58 9.34 -9.89
C SER A 221 9.78 10.02 -11.25
N SER A 222 10.28 11.25 -11.26
CA SER A 222 10.57 12.01 -12.48
C SER A 222 11.63 11.31 -13.35
N SER A 223 12.61 10.67 -12.71
CA SER A 223 13.69 9.95 -13.39
C SER A 223 13.23 8.63 -14.03
N ILE A 224 12.18 8.01 -13.50
CA ILE A 224 11.73 6.67 -13.93
C ILE A 224 10.39 6.69 -14.70
N ARG A 225 9.67 7.82 -14.70
CA ARG A 225 8.28 7.93 -15.19
C ARG A 225 8.07 7.39 -16.60
N SER A 226 8.98 7.63 -17.54
CA SER A 226 8.85 7.16 -18.93
C SER A 226 9.15 5.67 -19.11
N HIS A 227 9.63 4.99 -18.08
CA HIS A 227 10.06 3.60 -18.11
C HIS A 227 9.13 2.65 -17.37
N VAL A 228 8.20 3.18 -16.56
CA VAL A 228 7.22 2.39 -15.79
C VAL A 228 5.99 2.14 -16.66
#